data_AF-A0A0P9SF49-F1
#
_entry.id   AF-A0A0P9SF49-F1
#
_cell.length_a   1.000
_cell.length_b   1.000
_cell.length_c   1.000
_cell.angle_alpha   90.00
_cell.angle_beta   90.00
_cell.angle_gamma   90.00
#
_symmetry.space_group_name_H-M   'P 1'
#
loop_
_entity.id
_entity.type
_entity.pdbx_description
1 polymer ?
#
loop_
_entity_poly.entity_id
_entity_poly.type
_entity_poly.pdbx_seq_one_letter_code
_entity_poly.pdbx_strand_id
1 'polypeptide(L)' 'MAAGAGALGVELGGAAIYHGELHQRPPLGEGAPADADSIDRGWQLVQRGVWLWLLVICLAAELYA' A
#
# COMPACT_ATOMS: atom_id res chain seq x y z
N MET A 1 3.30 -7.18 -0.96
CA MET A 1 2.42 -6.35 -0.13
C MET A 1 0.97 -6.66 -0.47
N ALA A 2 0.31 -7.53 0.29
CA ALA A 2 -1.10 -7.89 0.02
C ALA A 2 -2.08 -6.81 0.46
N ALA A 3 -1.90 -6.26 1.67
CA ALA A 3 -2.79 -5.24 2.22
C ALA A 3 -2.81 -3.94 1.39
N GLY A 4 -1.67 -3.51 0.85
CA GLY A 4 -1.60 -2.33 -0.03
C GLY A 4 -2.33 -2.53 -1.35
N ALA A 5 -2.18 -3.70 -1.97
CA ALA A 5 -2.91 -4.06 -3.19
C ALA A 5 -4.43 -4.06 -2.96
N GLY A 6 -4.87 -4.70 -1.88
CA GLY A 6 -6.27 -4.71 -1.47
C GLY A 6 -6.82 -3.31 -1.16
N ALA A 7 -6.09 -2.48 -0.41
CA ALA A 7 -6.52 -1.12 -0.08
C ALA A 7 -6.61 -0.19 -1.31
N LEU A 8 -5.82 -0.47 -2.35
CA LEU A 8 -5.88 0.25 -3.63
C LEU A 8 -6.87 -0.38 -4.62
N GLY A 9 -7.45 -1.55 -4.33
CA GLY A 9 -8.32 -2.27 -5.26
C GLY A 9 -7.59 -2.64 -6.55
N VAL A 10 -6.33 -3.06 -6.44
CA VAL A 10 -5.51 -3.51 -7.56
C VAL A 10 -4.95 -4.91 -7.32
N GLU A 11 -4.70 -5.61 -8.41
CA GLU A 11 -3.95 -6.86 -8.40
C GLU A 11 -2.45 -6.59 -8.65
N LEU A 12 -1.60 -7.16 -7.80
CA LEU A 12 -0.14 -7.13 -7.92
C LEU A 12 0.39 -8.57 -7.97
N GLY A 13 1.48 -8.81 -8.68
CA GLY A 13 2.10 -10.14 -8.76
C GLY A 13 2.63 -10.42 -10.16
N GLY A 14 2.71 -11.70 -10.51
CA GLY A 14 3.17 -12.10 -11.84
C GLY A 14 4.69 -12.20 -11.96
N ALA A 15 5.16 -12.11 -13.19
CA ALA A 15 6.55 -12.33 -13.54
C ALA A 15 7.39 -11.08 -13.24
N ALA A 16 8.46 -11.21 -12.46
CA ALA A 16 9.37 -10.11 -12.14
C ALA A 16 10.82 -10.56 -12.33
N ILE A 17 11.66 -9.70 -12.90
CA ILE A 17 13.08 -10.01 -13.11
C ILE A 17 13.87 -9.45 -11.93
N TYR A 18 14.58 -10.33 -11.22
CA TYR A 18 15.52 -9.96 -10.15
C TYR A 18 16.89 -10.54 -10.48
N HIS A 19 17.92 -9.70 -10.50
CA HIS A 19 19.29 -10.12 -10.82
C HIS A 19 19.42 -10.94 -12.11
N GLY A 20 18.57 -10.67 -13.10
CA GLY A 20 18.53 -11.41 -14.38
C GLY A 20 17.72 -12.70 -14.37
N GLU A 21 17.24 -13.15 -13.21
CA GLU A 21 16.37 -14.32 -13.09
C GLU A 21 14.90 -13.93 -13.05
N LEU A 22 14.06 -14.73 -13.71
CA LEU A 22 12.61 -14.57 -13.67
C LEU A 22 12.04 -15.22 -12.40
N HIS A 23 11.38 -14.41 -11.57
CA HIS A 23 10.67 -14.86 -10.39
C HIS A 23 9.17 -14.67 -10.59
N GLN A 24 8.42 -15.78 -10.49
CA GLN A 24 6.96 -15.74 -10.47
C GLN A 24 6.47 -15.45 -9.05
N ARG A 25 5.65 -14.41 -8.91
CA ARG A 25 5.01 -14.04 -7.63
C ARG A 25 3.53 -14.39 -7.66
N PRO A 26 2.96 -14.88 -6.54
CA PRO A 26 1.53 -15.08 -6.45
C PRO A 26 0.80 -13.74 -6.64
N PRO A 27 -0.42 -13.77 -7.20
CA PRO A 27 -1.27 -12.58 -7.24
C PRO A 27 -1.64 -12.17 -5.81
N LEU A 28 -1.67 -10.87 -5.58
CA LEU A 28 -1.99 -10.22 -4.31
C LEU A 28 -3.00 -9.10 -4.56
N GLY A 29 -4.01 -9.00 -3.70
CA GLY A 29 -5.09 -8.03 -3.86
C GLY A 29 -6.17 -8.52 -4.82
N GLU A 30 -7.10 -7.62 -5.13
CA GLU A 30 -8.24 -7.86 -6.03
C GLU A 30 -8.52 -6.57 -6.82
N GLY A 31 -8.98 -6.71 -8.07
CA GLY A 31 -9.32 -5.58 -8.93
C GLY A 31 -8.50 -5.53 -10.22
N ALA A 32 -8.33 -4.33 -10.79
CA ALA A 32 -7.59 -4.15 -12.03
C ALA A 32 -6.07 -4.34 -11.81
N PRO A 33 -5.30 -4.75 -12.84
CA PRO A 33 -3.84 -4.72 -12.76
C PRO A 33 -3.34 -3.32 -12.39
N ALA A 34 -2.36 -3.24 -11.49
CA ALA A 34 -1.79 -1.95 -11.11
C ALA A 34 -1.14 -1.25 -12.31
N ASP A 35 -1.36 0.06 -12.39
CA ASP A 35 -0.84 0.97 -13.40
C ASP A 35 0.04 2.07 -12.78
N ALA A 36 0.47 3.04 -13.60
CA ALA A 36 1.31 4.14 -13.12
C ALA A 36 0.58 5.00 -12.06
N ASP A 37 -0.70 5.27 -12.25
CA ASP A 37 -1.53 6.06 -11.33
C ASP A 37 -1.67 5.39 -9.95
N SER A 38 -1.55 4.07 -9.89
CA SER A 38 -1.56 3.30 -8.65
C SER A 38 -0.40 3.67 -7.71
N ILE A 39 0.71 4.21 -8.24
CA ILE A 39 1.84 4.71 -7.42
C ILE A 39 1.39 5.93 -6.61
N ASP A 40 0.79 6.92 -7.28
CA ASP A 40 0.33 8.16 -6.63
C ASP A 40 -0.78 7.87 -5.61
N ARG A 41 -1.70 6.95 -5.95
CA ARG A 41 -2.74 6.50 -5.02
C ARG A 41 -2.14 5.80 -3.79
N GLY A 42 -1.11 4.96 -3.99
CA GLY A 42 -0.36 4.33 -2.91
C GLY A 42 0.33 5.33 -1.99
N TRP A 43 0.98 6.35 -2.58
CA TRP A 43 1.59 7.44 -1.82
C TRP A 43 0.57 8.22 -0.98
N GLN A 44 -0.59 8.57 -1.56
CA GLN A 44 -1.66 9.24 -0.84
C GLN A 44 -2.21 8.39 0.31
N LEU A 45 -2.33 7.08 0.12
CA LEU A 45 -2.79 6.16 1.17
C LEU A 45 -1.83 6.18 2.38
N VAL A 46 -0.52 6.12 2.13
CA VAL A 46 0.49 6.19 3.19
C VAL A 46 0.42 7.53 3.92
N GLN A 47 0.34 8.65 3.19
CA GLN A 47 0.20 9.97 3.82
C GLN A 47 -1.03 10.08 4.71
N ARG A 48 -2.19 9.61 4.23
CA ARG A 48 -3.43 9.59 5.03
C ARG A 48 -3.28 8.75 6.29
N GLY A 49 -2.64 7.59 6.19
CA GLY A 49 -2.34 6.72 7.33
C GLY A 49 -1.44 7.39 8.37
N VAL A 50 -0.39 8.09 7.93
CA VAL A 50 0.50 8.85 8.81
C VAL A 50 -0.26 9.96 9.53
N TRP A 51 -1.03 10.79 8.80
CA TRP A 51 -1.82 11.86 9.39
C TRP A 51 -2.86 11.34 10.40
N LEU A 52 -3.52 10.22 10.09
CA LEU A 52 -4.45 9.58 11.01
C LEU A 52 -3.77 9.16 12.31
N TRP A 53 -2.59 8.52 12.23
CA TRP A 53 -1.84 8.12 13.42
C TRP A 53 -1.32 9.30 14.22
N LEU A 54 -0.83 10.36 13.57
CA LEU A 54 -0.43 11.58 14.26
C LEU A 54 -1.61 12.19 15.02
N LEU A 55 -2.79 12.26 14.40
CA LEU A 55 -4.01 12.74 15.05
C LEU A 55 -4.37 11.88 16.27
N VAL A 56 -4.35 10.55 16.14
CA VAL A 56 -4.61 9.63 17.27
C VAL A 56 -3.61 9.84 18.40
N ILE A 57 -2.32 10.00 18.09
CA ILE A 57 -1.29 10.25 19.10
C ILE A 57 -1.50 11.58 19.80
N CYS A 58 -1.81 12.65 19.07
CA CYS A 58 -2.12 13.96 19.66
C CYS A 58 -3.36 13.89 20.57
N LEU A 59 -4.44 13.25 20.13
CA LEU A 59 -5.65 13.09 20.93
C LEU A 59 -5.40 12.24 22.18
N ALA A 60 -4.63 11.16 22.05
CA ALA A 60 -4.23 10.35 23.19
C ALA A 60 -3.39 11.17 24.16
N ALA A 61 -2.41 11.93 23.68
CA ALA A 61 -1.57 12.77 24.53
C ALA A 61 -2.41 13.78 25.34
N GLU A 62 -3.40 14.44 24.73
CA GLU A 62 -4.32 15.35 25.43
C GLU A 62 -5.18 14.64 26.49
N LEU A 63 -5.59 13.39 26.26
CA LEU A 63 -6.37 12.61 27.24
C LEU A 63 -5.54 12.16 28.46
N TYR A 64 -4.21 12.08 28.31
CA TYR A 64 -3.28 11.65 29.36
C TYR A 64 -2.46 12.79 29.96
N ALA A 65 -2.66 14.03 29.51
CA ALA A 65 -2.05 15.24 30.06
C ALA A 65 -2.85 15.76 31.27
#